data_AF-A0AAU5LP64-F1
#
_entry.id   AF-A0AAU5LP64-F1
#
_cell.length_a   1.000
_cell.length_b   1.000
_cell.length_c   1.000
_cell.angle_alpha   90.00
_cell.angle_beta   90.00
_cell.angle_gamma   90.00
#
_symmetry.space_group_name_H-M   'P 1'
#
loop_
_entity.id
_entity.type
_entity.pdbx_description
1 polymer ?
#
loop_
_entity_poly.entity_id
_entity_poly.type
_entity_poly.pdbx_seq_one_letter_code
_entity_poly.pdbx_strand_id
1 'polypeptide(L)'
;MMVQAEALTNGAAVGCTMRLTEPLSLWGGTDDSGRIVDPHHPQYGAVLVGRVLLMESGRGSSSSSSVLAEQIRSGAAPAAIVLARADGILVLGAIVAAELYGLAVPILVVEPQRHADIPGDLVVRVRASSSGGTITW
;
A
#
# COMPACT_ATOMS: atom_id res chain seq x y z
N MET A 1 -6.78 -16.43 10.21
CA MET A 1 -5.60 -16.05 11.01
C MET A 1 -5.56 -14.51 11.15
N MET A 2 -4.83 -13.98 12.12
CA MET A 2 -4.75 -12.52 12.38
C MET A 2 -3.30 -12.10 12.62
N VAL A 3 -2.90 -11.00 11.98
CA VAL A 3 -1.60 -10.34 12.21
C VAL A 3 -1.86 -8.95 12.81
N GLN A 4 -1.18 -8.66 13.91
CA GLN A 4 -1.15 -7.32 14.52
C GLN A 4 -0.08 -6.48 13.81
N ALA A 5 -0.36 -5.19 13.67
CA ALA A 5 0.48 -4.25 12.95
C ALA A 5 0.50 -2.88 13.63
N GLU A 6 1.55 -2.11 13.38
CA GLU A 6 1.54 -0.67 13.62
C GLU A 6 0.74 0.01 12.51
N ALA A 7 -0.15 0.93 12.87
CA ALA A 7 -0.90 1.73 11.91
C ALA A 7 -0.20 3.07 11.69
N LEU A 8 0.14 3.37 10.43
CA LEU A 8 0.72 4.67 10.06
C LEU A 8 -0.35 5.66 9.58
N THR A 9 -1.50 5.16 9.11
CA THR A 9 -2.68 5.95 8.76
C THR A 9 -3.95 5.28 9.28
N ASN A 10 -5.09 5.97 9.23
CA ASN A 10 -6.39 5.39 9.57
C ASN A 10 -7.07 4.83 8.32
N GLY A 11 -7.94 3.84 8.49
CA GLY A 11 -8.81 3.35 7.43
C GLY A 11 -9.15 1.87 7.54
N ALA A 12 -9.99 1.41 6.63
CA ALA A 12 -10.32 -0.01 6.51
C ALA A 12 -10.47 -0.37 5.04
N ALA A 13 -10.04 -1.57 4.69
CA ALA A 13 -10.06 -2.06 3.33
C ALA A 13 -10.24 -3.57 3.28
N VAL A 14 -10.73 -4.05 2.14
CA VAL A 14 -10.75 -5.47 1.79
C VAL A 14 -10.21 -5.58 0.37
N GLY A 15 -9.31 -6.53 0.15
CA GLY A 15 -8.75 -6.75 -1.18
C GLY A 15 -7.91 -8.02 -1.24
N CYS A 16 -7.68 -8.50 -2.46
CA CYS A 16 -6.74 -9.59 -2.69
C CYS A 16 -5.31 -9.08 -2.48
N THR A 17 -4.48 -9.83 -1.76
CA THR A 17 -3.08 -9.48 -1.52
C THR A 17 -2.28 -9.57 -2.81
N MET A 18 -1.40 -8.58 -3.02
CA MET A 18 -0.40 -8.61 -4.08
C MET A 18 0.95 -8.34 -3.45
N ARG A 19 1.83 -9.33 -3.48
CA ARG A 19 3.20 -9.19 -2.97
C ARG A 19 4.12 -8.70 -4.08
N LEU A 20 4.77 -7.57 -3.84
CA LEU A 20 5.90 -7.15 -4.64
C LEU A 20 7.17 -7.78 -4.07
N THR A 21 7.98 -8.37 -4.94
CA THR A 21 9.26 -8.99 -4.56
C THR A 21 10.41 -7.98 -4.55
N GLU A 22 10.15 -6.76 -4.98
CA GLU A 22 11.06 -5.63 -4.99
C GLU A 22 10.31 -4.36 -4.57
N PRO A 23 10.99 -3.36 -3.98
CA PRO A 23 10.42 -2.04 -3.75
C PRO A 23 9.97 -1.37 -5.05
N LEU A 24 8.84 -0.64 -5.01
CA LEU A 24 8.27 0.09 -6.15
C LEU A 24 8.38 1.61 -5.96
N SER A 25 8.81 2.33 -7.01
CA SER A 25 8.67 3.79 -7.11
C SER A 25 7.33 4.10 -7.75
N LEU A 26 6.46 4.87 -7.09
CA LEU A 26 5.21 5.29 -7.73
C LEU A 26 5.47 6.38 -8.77
N TRP A 27 6.49 7.22 -8.54
CA TRP A 27 6.97 8.15 -9.54
C TRP A 27 7.61 7.40 -10.73
N GLY A 28 6.91 7.39 -11.86
CA GLY A 28 7.35 6.75 -13.11
C GLY A 28 7.29 5.23 -13.13
N GLY A 29 7.05 4.55 -12.01
CA GLY A 29 6.89 3.09 -11.96
C GLY A 29 5.44 2.62 -12.07
N THR A 30 4.47 3.52 -11.98
CA THR A 30 3.05 3.24 -12.22
C THR A 30 2.42 4.25 -13.16
N ASP A 31 1.47 3.81 -13.99
CA ASP A 31 0.64 4.69 -14.81
C ASP A 31 -0.63 5.17 -14.08
N ASP A 32 -1.43 5.99 -14.77
CA ASP A 32 -2.67 6.58 -14.26
C ASP A 32 -3.77 5.55 -13.97
N SER A 33 -3.63 4.31 -14.47
CA SER A 33 -4.53 3.20 -14.18
C SER A 33 -4.06 2.36 -12.99
N GLY A 34 -2.96 2.73 -12.34
CA GLY A 34 -2.38 1.98 -11.23
C GLY A 34 -1.67 0.70 -11.69
N ARG A 35 -1.29 0.60 -12.97
CA ARG A 35 -0.49 -0.51 -13.51
C ARG A 35 0.99 -0.23 -13.33
N ILE A 36 1.76 -1.24 -12.93
CA ILE A 36 3.23 -1.15 -12.89
C ILE A 36 3.79 -1.10 -14.32
N VAL A 37 4.50 -0.02 -14.63
CA VAL A 37 5.07 0.26 -15.96
C VAL A 37 6.61 0.33 -15.97
N ASP A 38 7.27 0.15 -14.84
CA ASP A 38 8.74 -0.03 -14.81
C ASP A 38 9.10 -1.43 -15.37
N PRO A 39 9.73 -1.53 -16.55
CA PRO A 39 10.04 -2.81 -17.18
C PRO A 39 11.10 -3.63 -16.40
N HIS A 40 11.79 -3.02 -15.45
CA HIS A 40 12.76 -3.72 -14.59
C HIS A 40 12.12 -4.29 -13.32
N HIS A 41 10.87 -3.93 -13.03
CA HIS A 41 10.18 -4.42 -11.85
C HIS A 41 9.66 -5.87 -12.08
N PRO A 42 9.88 -6.82 -11.15
CA PRO A 42 9.48 -8.22 -11.38
C PRO A 42 7.97 -8.41 -11.63
N GLN A 43 7.15 -7.52 -11.05
CA GLN A 43 5.70 -7.47 -11.26
C GLN A 43 5.27 -6.50 -12.37
N TYR A 44 6.12 -6.23 -13.37
CA TYR A 44 5.76 -5.40 -14.53
C TYR A 44 4.43 -5.84 -15.15
N GLY A 45 3.54 -4.87 -15.43
CA GLY A 45 2.20 -5.11 -15.96
C GLY A 45 1.15 -5.51 -14.93
N ALA A 46 1.50 -5.72 -13.66
CA ALA A 46 0.51 -5.96 -12.61
C ALA A 46 -0.29 -4.69 -12.30
N VAL A 47 -1.58 -4.86 -11.95
CA VAL A 47 -2.49 -3.76 -11.59
C VAL A 47 -2.68 -3.74 -10.07
N LEU A 48 -2.42 -2.57 -9.48
CA LEU A 48 -2.46 -2.36 -8.03
C LEU A 48 -3.87 -2.02 -7.52
N VAL A 49 -4.73 -1.50 -8.39
CA VAL A 49 -6.07 -0.99 -8.06
C VAL A 49 -6.86 -2.00 -7.23
N GLY A 50 -7.35 -1.57 -6.07
CA GLY A 50 -8.19 -2.39 -5.20
C GLY A 50 -7.48 -3.58 -4.53
N ARG A 51 -6.17 -3.75 -4.72
CA ARG A 51 -5.37 -4.79 -4.06
C ARG A 51 -4.93 -4.36 -2.67
N VAL A 52 -4.61 -5.34 -1.82
CA VAL A 52 -3.82 -5.09 -0.60
C VAL A 52 -2.36 -5.29 -0.95
N LEU A 53 -1.62 -4.19 -1.11
CA LEU A 53 -0.24 -4.22 -1.54
C LEU A 53 0.68 -4.63 -0.39
N LEU A 54 1.41 -5.74 -0.56
CA LEU A 54 2.45 -6.17 0.37
C LEU A 54 3.81 -5.82 -0.25
N MET A 55 4.57 -4.96 0.42
CA MET A 55 5.86 -4.47 -0.07
C MET A 55 6.83 -4.31 1.10
N GLU A 56 8.14 -4.36 0.87
CA GLU A 56 9.11 -4.10 1.94
C GLU A 56 9.06 -2.61 2.38
N SER A 57 9.33 -1.71 1.44
CA SER A 57 9.19 -0.25 1.54
C SER A 57 9.02 0.32 0.13
N GLY A 58 8.73 1.62 -0.01
CA GLY A 58 8.77 2.28 -1.31
C GLY A 58 10.20 2.40 -1.84
N ARG A 59 10.34 2.55 -3.17
CA ARG A 59 11.62 2.82 -3.86
C ARG A 59 11.76 4.31 -4.17
N GLY A 60 12.03 5.12 -3.15
CA GLY A 60 12.44 6.51 -3.31
C GLY A 60 11.47 7.44 -4.07
N SER A 61 11.98 8.65 -4.34
CA SER A 61 11.29 9.84 -4.87
C SER A 61 10.24 10.45 -3.92
N SER A 62 10.50 11.66 -3.44
CA SER A 62 9.50 12.46 -2.69
C SER A 62 8.22 12.69 -3.50
N SER A 63 8.32 12.74 -4.84
CA SER A 63 7.18 12.85 -5.76
C SER A 63 6.23 11.64 -5.71
N SER A 64 6.67 10.49 -5.17
CA SER A 64 5.77 9.35 -4.96
C SER A 64 4.62 9.69 -3.99
N SER A 65 4.78 10.67 -3.10
CA SER A 65 3.70 11.15 -2.23
C SER A 65 2.55 11.81 -3.01
N SER A 66 2.88 12.70 -3.97
CA SER A 66 1.86 13.35 -4.81
C SER A 66 1.23 12.37 -5.79
N VAL A 67 1.99 11.42 -6.32
CA VAL A 67 1.45 10.35 -7.18
C VAL A 67 0.48 9.49 -6.40
N LEU A 68 0.84 9.04 -5.19
CA LEU A 68 -0.07 8.24 -4.38
C LEU A 68 -1.35 9.01 -4.04
N ALA A 69 -1.23 10.28 -3.64
CA ALA A 69 -2.40 11.09 -3.32
C ALA A 69 -3.35 11.22 -4.53
N GLU A 70 -2.79 11.42 -5.72
CA GLU A 70 -3.55 11.50 -6.97
C GLU A 70 -4.17 10.14 -7.36
N GLN A 71 -3.43 9.05 -7.21
CA GLN A 71 -3.96 7.70 -7.44
C GLN A 71 -5.10 7.35 -6.48
N ILE A 72 -5.05 7.82 -5.23
CA ILE A 72 -6.16 7.65 -4.30
C ILE A 72 -7.37 8.47 -4.80
N ARG A 73 -7.15 9.74 -5.17
CA ARG A 73 -8.19 10.63 -5.70
C ARG A 73 -8.88 10.08 -6.95
N SER A 74 -8.12 9.48 -7.86
CA SER A 74 -8.61 8.94 -9.13
C SER A 74 -9.16 7.51 -9.04
N GLY A 75 -9.01 6.85 -7.88
CA GLY A 75 -9.39 5.45 -7.70
C GLY A 75 -8.41 4.45 -8.32
N ALA A 76 -7.20 4.88 -8.66
CA ALA A 76 -6.12 4.05 -9.20
C ALA A 76 -5.17 3.47 -8.12
N ALA A 77 -5.39 3.78 -6.83
CA ALA A 77 -4.56 3.29 -5.73
C ALA A 77 -4.89 1.84 -5.30
N PRO A 78 -3.95 1.17 -4.62
CA PRO A 78 -4.27 0.00 -3.80
C PRO A 78 -5.37 0.30 -2.78
N ALA A 79 -6.13 -0.72 -2.39
CA ALA A 79 -7.10 -0.61 -1.29
C ALA A 79 -6.40 -0.42 0.08
N ALA A 80 -5.21 -1.01 0.25
CA ALA A 80 -4.37 -0.85 1.43
C ALA A 80 -2.90 -1.10 1.08
N ILE A 81 -1.98 -0.59 1.92
CA ILE A 81 -0.55 -0.85 1.81
C ILE A 81 -0.04 -1.44 3.12
N VAL A 82 0.69 -2.56 3.05
CA VAL A 82 1.30 -3.23 4.19
C VAL A 82 2.80 -3.32 3.94
N LEU A 83 3.56 -2.61 4.76
CA LEU A 83 5.01 -2.47 4.65
C LEU A 83 5.72 -3.34 5.67
N ALA A 84 6.92 -3.83 5.32
CA ALA A 84 7.84 -4.43 6.30
C ALA A 84 8.66 -3.37 7.05
N ARG A 85 8.82 -2.19 6.43
CA ARG A 85 9.51 -1.02 6.98
C ARG A 85 8.72 0.25 6.67
N ALA A 86 8.59 1.12 7.66
CA ALA A 86 7.89 2.39 7.50
C ALA A 86 8.48 3.24 6.36
N ASP A 87 7.60 3.85 5.57
CA ASP A 87 7.94 4.78 4.49
C ASP A 87 7.14 6.08 4.63
N GLY A 88 7.80 7.14 5.09
CA GLY A 88 7.15 8.43 5.33
C GLY A 88 6.60 9.10 4.07
N ILE A 89 7.11 8.77 2.88
CA ILE A 89 6.63 9.34 1.62
C ILE A 89 5.26 8.76 1.27
N LEU A 90 5.09 7.45 1.42
CA LEU A 90 3.80 6.79 1.21
C LEU A 90 2.78 7.23 2.25
N VAL A 91 3.19 7.36 3.52
CA VAL A 91 2.34 7.88 4.59
C VAL A 91 1.87 9.30 4.28
N LEU A 92 2.78 10.18 3.85
CA LEU A 92 2.42 11.54 3.47
C LEU A 92 1.39 11.58 2.34
N GLY A 93 1.57 10.76 1.30
CA GLY A 93 0.61 10.69 0.19
C GLY A 93 -0.79 10.26 0.64
N ALA A 94 -0.88 9.25 1.51
CA ALA A 94 -2.15 8.78 2.06
C ALA A 94 -2.81 9.80 3.01
N ILE A 95 -2.02 10.51 3.84
CA ILE A 95 -2.55 11.58 4.71
C ILE A 95 -3.08 12.73 3.86
N VAL A 96 -2.32 13.18 2.84
CA VAL A 96 -2.76 14.26 1.94
C VAL A 96 -4.07 13.89 1.24
N ALA A 97 -4.22 12.64 0.79
CA ALA A 97 -5.48 12.20 0.19
C ALA A 97 -6.65 12.19 1.17
N ALA A 98 -6.41 11.79 2.43
CA ALA A 98 -7.42 11.82 3.47
C ALA A 98 -7.86 13.27 3.78
N GLU A 99 -6.91 14.20 3.93
CA GLU A 99 -7.19 15.60 4.26
C GLU A 99 -7.83 16.38 3.11
N LEU A 100 -7.35 16.20 1.88
CA LEU A 100 -7.84 16.98 0.73
C LEU A 100 -9.09 16.38 0.08
N TYR A 101 -9.21 15.05 0.07
CA TYR A 101 -10.25 14.35 -0.69
C TYR A 101 -11.22 13.55 0.19
N GLY A 102 -10.96 13.44 1.50
CA GLY A 102 -11.77 12.59 2.39
C GLY A 102 -11.64 11.10 2.08
N LEU A 103 -10.58 10.69 1.36
CA LEU A 103 -10.35 9.31 0.92
C LEU A 103 -9.22 8.69 1.73
N ALA A 104 -9.55 7.71 2.57
CA ALA A 104 -8.58 7.05 3.43
C ALA A 104 -8.09 5.72 2.83
N VAL A 105 -6.77 5.58 2.71
CA VAL A 105 -6.11 4.30 2.43
C VAL A 105 -5.27 3.89 3.64
N PRO A 106 -5.57 2.75 4.29
CA PRO A 106 -4.81 2.30 5.44
C PRO A 106 -3.41 1.83 5.03
N ILE A 107 -2.41 2.36 5.72
CA ILE A 107 -1.00 1.96 5.62
C ILE A 107 -0.58 1.36 6.97
N LEU A 108 -0.12 0.13 6.93
CA LEU A 108 0.35 -0.62 8.09
C LEU A 108 1.84 -0.95 7.97
N VAL A 109 2.52 -1.07 9.10
CA VAL A 109 3.85 -1.68 9.21
C VAL A 109 3.76 -2.96 10.04
N VAL A 110 4.35 -4.01 9.52
CA VAL A 110 4.39 -5.33 10.13
C VAL A 110 5.86 -5.76 10.22
N GLU A 111 6.24 -6.40 11.33
CA GLU A 111 7.58 -6.97 11.48
C GLU A 111 7.91 -7.91 10.30
N PRO A 112 9.14 -7.89 9.74
CA PRO A 112 9.47 -8.63 8.51
C PRO A 112 9.09 -10.12 8.51
N GLN A 113 9.25 -10.82 9.64
CA GLN A 113 8.87 -12.23 9.77
C GLN A 113 7.35 -12.41 9.61
N ARG A 114 6.57 -11.59 10.32
CA ARG A 114 5.11 -11.59 10.24
C ARG A 114 4.59 -11.10 8.89
N HIS A 115 5.33 -10.19 8.23
CA HIS A 115 5.01 -9.73 6.88
C HIS A 115 5.16 -10.85 5.87
N ALA A 116 6.21 -11.68 6.00
CA ALA A 116 6.44 -12.85 5.16
C ALA A 116 5.35 -13.92 5.33
N ASP A 117 4.79 -14.06 6.53
CA ASP A 117 3.69 -15.01 6.83
C ASP A 117 2.35 -14.63 6.16
N ILE A 118 2.19 -13.39 5.68
CA ILE A 118 0.96 -12.98 5.01
C ILE A 118 0.91 -13.65 3.62
N PRO A 119 -0.10 -14.48 3.33
CA PRO A 119 -0.19 -15.15 2.04
C PRO A 119 -0.38 -14.14 0.90
N GLY A 120 0.29 -14.39 -0.22
CA GLY A 120 -0.05 -13.77 -1.50
C GLY A 120 -1.33 -14.35 -2.07
N ASP A 121 -2.00 -13.60 -2.95
CA ASP A 121 -3.20 -14.03 -3.68
C ASP A 121 -4.37 -14.49 -2.78
N LEU A 122 -4.51 -13.87 -1.61
CA LEU A 122 -5.60 -14.12 -0.67
C LEU A 122 -6.39 -12.83 -0.37
N VAL A 123 -7.71 -12.94 -0.27
CA VAL A 123 -8.54 -11.83 0.17
C VAL A 123 -8.34 -11.61 1.66
N VAL A 124 -7.86 -10.43 2.03
CA VAL A 124 -7.66 -10.03 3.43
C VAL A 124 -8.49 -8.80 3.76
N ARG A 125 -8.82 -8.64 5.04
CA ARG A 125 -9.37 -7.41 5.61
C ARG A 125 -8.30 -6.69 6.41
N VAL A 126 -8.09 -5.43 6.08
CA VAL A 126 -7.17 -4.51 6.76
C VAL A 126 -7.97 -3.50 7.57
N ARG A 127 -7.56 -3.27 8.82
CA ARG A 127 -8.05 -2.15 9.64
C ARG A 127 -6.87 -1.42 10.25
N ALA A 128 -6.91 -0.10 10.24
CA ALA A 128 -5.89 0.77 10.78
C ALA A 128 -6.55 1.91 11.58
N SER A 129 -6.05 2.15 12.78
CA SER A 129 -6.57 3.17 13.70
C SER A 129 -5.46 3.68 14.61
N SER A 130 -5.73 4.72 15.40
CA SER A 130 -4.78 5.25 16.39
C SER A 130 -4.34 4.25 17.46
N SER A 131 -5.08 3.16 17.68
CA SER A 131 -4.71 2.08 18.61
C SER A 131 -3.91 0.93 17.98
N GLY A 132 -3.60 1.03 16.68
CA GLY A 132 -2.89 0.00 15.91
C GLY A 132 -3.67 -0.52 14.71
N GLY A 133 -3.13 -1.56 14.09
CA GLY A 133 -3.65 -2.16 12.88
C GLY A 133 -3.80 -3.68 12.94
N THR A 134 -4.70 -4.22 12.13
CA THR A 134 -4.90 -5.66 11.98
C THR A 134 -5.09 -6.07 10.52
N ILE A 135 -4.57 -7.25 10.20
CA ILE A 135 -4.77 -7.93 8.92
C ILE A 135 -5.39 -9.29 9.24
N THR A 136 -6.53 -9.60 8.62
CA THR A 136 -7.30 -10.82 8.89
C THR A 136 -7.71 -11.52 7.60
N TRP A 137 -7.69 -12.85 7.64
CA TRP A 137 -8.14 -13.75 6.57
C TRP A 137 -8.66 -15.07 7.14
#